data_AF-A0A430S2J8-F1
#
_entry.id   AF-A0A430S2J8-F1
#
_cell.length_a   1.000
_cell.length_b   1.000
_cell.length_c   1.000
_cell.angle_alpha   90.00
_cell.angle_beta   90.00
_cell.angle_gamma   90.00
#
_symmetry.space_group_name_H-M   'P 1'
#
loop_
_entity.id
_entity.type
_entity.pdbx_description
1 polymer ?
#
loop_
_entity_poly.entity_id
_entity_poly.type
_entity_poly.pdbx_seq_one_letter_code
_entity_poly.pdbx_strand_id
1 'polypeptide(L)'
;MTLEKATTVAKLARERLFAGIPDEDVQLALAICQRYGLDPLLRHVVLIPGGKDRRHNVYITRDGLLHVAHASGKAWSLEVEEPKRLENPYTGKPDIYLRGRVRVVDERGREQVYEGGVWFSEYAQKGGAWTTHPAAMHQKVIEVYLLRRAFDVALTPVEEVGVDAAEAAPVPA
;
A
#
# COMPACT_ATOMS: atom_id res chain seq x y z
N MET A 1 28.21 -0.89 10.10
CA MET A 1 27.35 -1.34 11.21
C MET A 1 28.02 -2.56 11.84
N THR A 2 28.25 -2.58 13.15
CA THR A 2 28.88 -3.74 13.84
C THR A 2 27.88 -4.90 13.95
N LEU A 3 28.36 -6.16 13.93
CA LEU A 3 27.49 -7.36 14.00
C LEU A 3 26.53 -7.31 15.20
N GLU A 4 27.04 -6.88 16.36
CA GLU A 4 26.27 -6.77 17.61
C GLU A 4 25.09 -5.79 17.52
N LYS A 5 25.26 -4.67 16.81
CA LYS A 5 24.17 -3.72 16.56
C LYS A 5 23.13 -4.30 15.60
N ALA A 6 23.56 -5.03 14.56
CA ALA A 6 22.66 -5.67 13.62
C ALA A 6 21.78 -6.74 14.30
N THR A 7 22.37 -7.55 15.19
CA THR A 7 21.64 -8.55 16.00
C THR A 7 20.63 -7.90 16.95
N THR A 8 20.95 -6.72 17.49
CA THR A 8 20.05 -5.97 18.38
C THR A 8 18.82 -5.43 17.62
N VAL A 9 19.02 -4.89 16.41
CA VAL A 9 17.93 -4.37 15.56
C VAL A 9 17.02 -5.49 15.10
N ALA A 10 17.58 -6.63 14.65
CA ALA A 10 16.79 -7.79 14.24
C ALA A 10 15.91 -8.32 15.37
N LYS A 11 16.47 -8.40 16.60
CA LYS A 11 15.73 -8.79 17.80
C LYS A 11 14.57 -7.83 18.08
N LEU A 12 14.84 -6.52 18.08
CA LEU A 12 13.81 -5.51 18.35
C LEU A 12 12.72 -5.51 17.28
N ALA A 13 13.07 -5.69 16.01
CA ALA A 13 12.11 -5.80 14.92
C ALA A 13 11.20 -7.02 15.10
N ARG A 14 11.76 -8.19 15.47
CA ARG A 14 10.97 -9.40 15.76
C ARG A 14 10.02 -9.19 16.93
N GLU A 15 10.48 -8.53 17.99
CA GLU A 15 9.73 -8.29 19.24
C GLU A 15 8.70 -7.16 19.15
N ARG A 16 8.87 -6.20 18.23
CA ARG A 16 8.03 -4.99 18.15
C ARG A 16 7.22 -4.89 16.86
N LEU A 17 7.86 -5.10 15.70
CA LEU A 17 7.19 -4.95 14.40
C LEU A 17 6.46 -6.23 13.99
N PHE A 18 7.01 -7.39 14.33
CA PHE A 18 6.47 -8.70 13.95
C PHE A 18 5.96 -9.51 15.14
N ALA A 19 5.72 -8.86 16.28
CA ALA A 19 5.28 -9.53 17.51
C ALA A 19 4.02 -10.38 17.26
N GLY A 20 4.06 -11.66 17.66
CA GLY A 20 2.92 -12.58 17.50
C GLY A 20 2.65 -13.08 16.07
N ILE A 21 3.42 -12.62 15.07
CA ILE A 21 3.30 -13.07 13.68
C ILE A 21 4.08 -14.39 13.48
N PRO A 22 3.53 -15.40 12.78
CA PRO A 22 4.23 -16.63 12.42
C PRO A 22 5.54 -16.37 11.66
N ASP A 23 6.56 -17.20 11.90
CA ASP A 23 7.88 -17.01 11.29
C ASP A 23 7.82 -17.16 9.75
N GLU A 24 6.97 -18.03 9.20
CA GLU A 24 6.79 -18.16 7.74
C GLU A 24 6.26 -16.87 7.08
N ASP A 25 5.33 -16.17 7.75
CA ASP A 25 4.76 -14.91 7.25
C ASP A 25 5.80 -13.79 7.28
N VAL A 26 6.61 -13.74 8.35
CA VAL A 26 7.73 -12.79 8.48
C VAL A 26 8.79 -13.07 7.42
N GLN A 27 9.15 -14.34 7.20
CA GLN A 27 10.12 -14.72 6.16
C GLN A 27 9.63 -14.33 4.76
N LEU A 28 8.35 -14.54 4.46
CA LEU A 28 7.75 -14.10 3.20
C LEU A 28 7.82 -12.58 3.03
N ALA A 29 7.48 -11.82 4.08
CA ALA A 29 7.56 -10.35 4.06
C ALA A 29 9.00 -9.85 3.83
N LEU A 30 9.99 -10.46 4.49
CA LEU A 30 11.40 -10.11 4.32
C LEU A 30 11.92 -10.47 2.92
N ALA A 31 11.49 -11.60 2.35
CA ALA A 31 11.83 -11.97 0.97
C ALA A 31 11.27 -10.95 -0.06
N ILE A 32 10.05 -10.47 0.16
CA ILE A 32 9.44 -9.39 -0.63
C ILE A 32 10.23 -8.09 -0.46
N CYS A 33 10.61 -7.75 0.78
CA CYS A 33 11.43 -6.57 1.05
C CYS A 33 12.75 -6.63 0.27
N GLN A 34 13.43 -7.77 0.29
CA GLN A 34 14.67 -7.97 -0.46
C GLN A 34 14.46 -7.81 -1.97
N ARG A 35 13.36 -8.35 -2.52
CA ARG A 35 13.06 -8.28 -3.96
C ARG A 35 12.81 -6.85 -4.46
N TYR A 36 12.14 -6.03 -3.66
CA TYR A 36 11.74 -4.67 -4.05
C TYR A 36 12.61 -3.56 -3.42
N GLY A 37 13.64 -3.92 -2.64
CA GLY A 37 14.47 -2.96 -1.91
C GLY A 37 13.72 -2.22 -0.79
N LEU A 38 12.69 -2.84 -0.21
CA LEU A 38 11.86 -2.23 0.83
C LEU A 38 12.48 -2.41 2.22
N ASP A 39 12.16 -1.49 3.13
CA ASP A 39 12.62 -1.53 4.51
C ASP A 39 11.41 -1.68 5.46
N PRO A 40 11.30 -2.80 6.19
CA PRO A 40 10.21 -3.00 7.14
C PRO A 40 10.29 -2.05 8.35
N LEU A 41 11.49 -1.54 8.71
CA LEU A 41 11.66 -0.56 9.79
C LEU A 41 11.03 0.80 9.42
N LEU A 42 11.03 1.12 8.12
CA LEU A 42 10.38 2.31 7.57
C LEU A 42 8.91 2.09 7.21
N ARG A 43 8.35 0.92 7.55
CA ARG A 43 6.98 0.51 7.21
C ARG A 43 6.67 0.58 5.71
N HIS A 44 7.68 0.36 4.87
CA HIS A 44 7.44 0.16 3.43
C HIS A 44 6.59 -1.11 3.18
N VAL A 45 6.71 -2.09 4.08
CA VAL A 45 5.90 -3.30 4.12
C VAL A 45 5.29 -3.47 5.51
N VAL A 46 4.04 -3.90 5.56
CA VAL A 46 3.36 -4.33 6.79
C VAL A 46 2.67 -5.67 6.56
N LEU A 47 2.48 -6.41 7.63
CA LEU A 47 1.71 -7.64 7.65
C LEU A 47 0.35 -7.33 8.26
N ILE A 48 -0.71 -7.59 7.50
CA ILE A 48 -2.09 -7.45 7.97
C ILE A 48 -2.66 -8.83 8.28
N PRO A 49 -3.45 -9.00 9.34
CA PRO A 49 -4.17 -10.25 9.58
C PRO A 49 -4.95 -10.63 8.31
N GLY A 50 -4.69 -11.82 7.78
CA GLY A 50 -5.52 -12.38 6.72
C GLY A 50 -6.79 -12.98 7.31
N GLY A 51 -7.73 -13.30 6.43
CA GLY A 51 -9.04 -13.84 6.81
C GLY A 51 -8.97 -15.27 7.35
N LYS A 52 -9.73 -16.18 6.71
CA LYS A 52 -10.07 -17.52 7.24
C LYS A 52 -8.89 -18.41 7.63
N ASP A 53 -7.71 -18.21 7.05
CA ASP A 53 -6.58 -19.13 7.20
C ASP A 53 -5.55 -18.69 8.25
N ARG A 54 -5.84 -17.63 9.03
CA ARG A 54 -4.96 -17.07 10.10
C ARG A 54 -3.54 -16.66 9.64
N ARG A 55 -3.24 -16.71 8.34
CA ARG A 55 -2.00 -16.21 7.75
C ARG A 55 -2.08 -14.69 7.57
N HIS A 56 -0.94 -14.02 7.66
CA HIS A 56 -0.87 -12.59 7.40
C HIS A 56 -0.65 -12.31 5.92
N ASN A 57 -1.38 -11.35 5.36
CA ASN A 57 -1.13 -10.87 4.02
C ASN A 57 -0.02 -9.81 4.03
N VAL A 58 0.89 -9.91 3.06
CA VAL A 58 1.95 -8.91 2.89
C VAL A 58 1.40 -7.72 2.12
N TYR A 59 1.46 -6.53 2.73
CA TYR A 59 1.04 -5.29 2.10
C TYR A 59 2.21 -4.32 1.95
N ILE A 60 2.46 -3.89 0.70
CA ILE A 60 3.34 -2.76 0.42
C ILE A 60 2.53 -1.49 0.62
N THR A 61 2.99 -0.63 1.51
CA THR A 61 2.33 0.65 1.80
C THR A 61 2.51 1.63 0.65
N ARG A 62 1.71 2.71 0.66
CA ARG A 62 1.93 3.84 -0.26
C ARG A 62 3.37 4.34 -0.21
N ASP A 63 3.94 4.47 0.98
CA ASP A 63 5.31 4.95 1.15
C ASP A 63 6.33 3.93 0.62
N GLY A 64 6.05 2.63 0.73
CA GLY A 64 6.82 1.60 0.05
C GLY A 64 6.76 1.71 -1.48
N LEU A 65 5.60 2.01 -2.05
CA LEU A 65 5.46 2.24 -3.50
C LEU A 65 6.20 3.51 -3.96
N LEU A 66 6.11 4.59 -3.18
CA LEU A 66 6.88 5.80 -3.43
C LEU A 66 8.39 5.56 -3.33
N HIS A 67 8.81 4.74 -2.37
CA HIS A 67 10.20 4.32 -2.27
C HIS A 67 10.66 3.58 -3.53
N VAL A 68 9.87 2.62 -4.03
CA VAL A 68 10.17 1.93 -5.30
C VAL A 68 10.24 2.91 -6.47
N ALA A 69 9.31 3.85 -6.54
CA ALA A 69 9.29 4.87 -7.58
C ALA A 69 10.56 5.74 -7.55
N HIS A 70 10.96 6.25 -6.38
CA HIS A 70 12.19 7.02 -6.21
C HIS A 70 13.46 6.20 -6.47
N ALA A 71 13.49 4.95 -6.03
CA ALA A 71 14.62 4.04 -6.22
C ALA A 71 14.78 3.55 -7.67
N SER A 72 13.75 3.74 -8.52
CA SER A 72 13.75 3.27 -9.91
C SER A 72 14.78 3.96 -10.81
N GLY A 73 15.30 5.13 -10.41
CA GLY A 73 16.19 5.96 -11.23
C GLY A 73 15.51 6.68 -12.39
N LYS A 74 14.19 6.49 -12.59
CA LYS A 74 13.42 7.15 -13.65
C LYS A 74 12.92 8.52 -13.20
N ALA A 75 12.82 9.47 -14.11
CA ALA A 75 12.07 10.71 -13.85
C ALA A 75 10.57 10.41 -13.93
N TRP A 76 9.81 10.87 -12.93
CA TRP A 76 8.37 10.63 -12.89
C TRP A 76 7.61 11.77 -12.20
N SER A 77 6.33 11.89 -12.52
CA SER A 77 5.38 12.74 -11.80
C SER A 77 4.10 11.98 -11.52
N LEU A 78 3.42 12.34 -10.43
CA LEU A 78 2.10 11.85 -10.07
C LEU A 78 1.18 13.05 -9.86
N GLU A 79 0.04 13.02 -10.53
CA GLU A 79 -0.96 14.08 -10.48
C GLU A 79 -2.32 13.44 -10.21
N VAL A 80 -3.04 13.98 -9.24
CA VAL A 80 -4.43 13.62 -8.93
C VAL A 80 -5.28 14.84 -9.21
N GLU A 81 -6.33 14.67 -10.02
CA GLU A 81 -7.28 15.75 -10.32
C GLU A 81 -8.16 16.06 -9.12
N GLU A 82 -8.77 17.25 -9.12
CA GLU A 82 -9.83 17.58 -8.17
C GLU A 82 -11.00 16.57 -8.27
N PRO A 83 -11.53 16.09 -7.13
CA PRO A 83 -12.64 15.13 -7.11
C PRO A 83 -13.88 15.71 -7.78
N LYS A 84 -14.57 14.89 -8.59
CA LYS A 84 -15.78 15.27 -9.30
C LYS A 84 -16.97 14.47 -8.78
N ARG A 85 -18.11 15.13 -8.55
CA ARG A 85 -19.36 14.45 -8.25
C ARG A 85 -20.04 14.05 -9.57
N LEU A 86 -20.16 12.75 -9.81
CA LEU A 86 -20.66 12.16 -11.06
C LEU A 86 -21.70 11.07 -10.74
N GLU A 87 -22.51 10.69 -11.72
CA GLU A 87 -23.33 9.48 -11.61
C GLU A 87 -22.45 8.24 -11.79
N ASN A 88 -22.42 7.36 -10.78
CA ASN A 88 -21.64 6.13 -10.82
C ASN A 88 -22.34 5.11 -11.75
N PRO A 89 -21.72 4.69 -12.86
CA PRO A 89 -22.35 3.82 -13.85
C PRO A 89 -22.64 2.41 -13.33
N TYR A 90 -22.00 1.99 -12.24
CA TYR A 90 -22.21 0.68 -11.62
C TYR A 90 -23.39 0.67 -10.63
N THR A 91 -23.74 1.82 -10.05
CA THR A 91 -24.79 1.91 -9.02
C THR A 91 -25.99 2.77 -9.42
N GLY A 92 -25.88 3.59 -10.46
CA GLY A 92 -26.89 4.56 -10.88
C GLY A 92 -27.13 5.69 -9.88
N LYS A 93 -26.18 5.96 -8.98
CA LYS A 93 -26.29 6.97 -7.91
C LYS A 93 -25.17 8.00 -8.01
N PRO A 94 -25.40 9.25 -7.55
CA PRO A 94 -24.33 10.24 -7.42
C PRO A 94 -23.23 9.74 -6.47
N ASP A 95 -21.98 9.84 -6.90
CA ASP A 95 -20.80 9.42 -6.16
C ASP A 95 -19.63 10.40 -6.44
N ILE A 96 -18.53 10.25 -5.70
CA ILE A 96 -17.30 11.03 -5.90
C ILE A 96 -16.34 10.19 -6.75
N TYR A 97 -15.98 10.70 -7.92
CA TYR A 97 -14.99 10.11 -8.80
C TYR A 97 -13.67 10.87 -8.70
N LEU A 98 -12.58 10.14 -8.52
CA LEU A 98 -11.23 10.69 -8.51
C LEU A 98 -10.43 10.09 -9.66
N ARG A 99 -9.77 10.94 -10.44
CA ARG A 99 -8.91 10.55 -11.56
C ARG A 99 -7.47 10.97 -11.25
N GLY A 100 -6.51 10.17 -11.67
CA GLY A 100 -5.11 10.56 -11.59
C GLY A 100 -4.29 9.96 -12.73
N ARG A 101 -3.05 10.43 -12.81
CA ARG A 101 -2.06 9.94 -13.76
C ARG A 101 -0.67 9.90 -13.16
N VAL A 102 0.14 8.95 -13.62
CA VAL A 102 1.58 8.90 -13.39
C VAL A 102 2.28 8.96 -14.74
N ARG A 103 3.24 9.87 -14.88
CA ARG A 103 4.13 9.95 -16.04
C ARG A 103 5.47 9.38 -15.63
N VAL A 104 6.05 8.51 -16.46
CA VAL A 104 7.38 7.94 -16.26
C VAL A 104 8.19 8.13 -17.54
N VAL A 105 9.37 8.71 -17.42
CA VAL A 105 10.31 8.91 -18.53
C VAL A 105 11.42 7.88 -18.41
N ASP A 106 11.63 7.10 -19.47
CA ASP A 106 12.73 6.13 -19.51
C ASP A 106 14.09 6.79 -19.81
N GLU A 107 15.17 6.01 -19.71
CA GLU A 107 16.55 6.48 -19.95
C GLU A 107 16.77 7.03 -21.37
N ARG A 108 15.86 6.74 -22.32
CA ARG A 108 15.89 7.23 -23.70
C ARG A 108 15.02 8.48 -23.89
N GLY A 109 14.48 9.04 -22.81
CA GLY A 109 13.61 10.20 -22.84
C GLY A 109 12.18 9.90 -23.32
N ARG A 110 11.77 8.64 -23.42
CA ARG A 110 10.41 8.27 -23.85
C ARG A 110 9.47 8.33 -22.67
N GLU A 111 8.39 9.09 -22.81
CA GLU A 111 7.32 9.21 -21.81
C GLU A 111 6.32 8.04 -21.95
N GLN A 112 6.00 7.42 -20.81
CA GLN A 112 4.87 6.52 -20.63
C GLN A 112 3.91 7.13 -19.62
N VAL A 113 2.61 7.12 -19.94
CA VAL A 113 1.56 7.70 -19.10
C VAL A 113 0.62 6.59 -18.64
N TYR A 114 0.42 6.49 -17.34
CA TYR A 114 -0.50 5.57 -16.68
C TYR A 114 -1.64 6.39 -16.10
N GLU A 115 -2.87 6.14 -16.54
CA GLU A 115 -4.05 6.81 -16.04
C GLU A 115 -4.98 5.83 -15.33
N GLY A 116 -5.81 6.36 -14.43
CA GLY A 116 -6.78 5.58 -13.68
C GLY A 116 -7.79 6.47 -13.00
N GLY A 117 -8.88 5.86 -12.54
CA GLY A 117 -9.84 6.52 -11.68
C GLY A 117 -10.57 5.53 -10.80
N VAL A 118 -11.08 6.04 -9.69
CA VAL A 118 -11.69 5.25 -8.61
C VAL A 118 -12.92 5.96 -8.07
N TRP A 119 -13.97 5.19 -7.84
CA TRP A 119 -15.21 5.65 -7.21
C TRP A 119 -15.07 5.58 -5.70
N PHE A 120 -15.46 6.63 -4.98
CA PHE A 120 -15.34 6.67 -3.52
C PHE A 120 -16.09 5.51 -2.86
N SER A 121 -17.29 5.20 -3.35
CA SER A 121 -18.16 4.14 -2.80
C SER A 121 -17.59 2.72 -2.92
N GLU A 122 -16.64 2.46 -3.84
CA GLU A 122 -16.01 1.14 -4.01
C GLU A 122 -14.99 0.84 -2.92
N TYR A 123 -14.38 1.88 -2.35
CA TYR A 123 -13.23 1.74 -1.44
C TYR A 123 -13.50 2.24 -0.04
N ALA A 124 -14.49 3.13 0.14
CA ALA A 124 -14.81 3.69 1.44
C ALA A 124 -15.24 2.59 2.43
N GLN A 125 -14.46 2.43 3.49
CA GLN A 125 -14.74 1.45 4.54
C GLN A 125 -15.44 2.12 5.73
N LYS A 126 -16.17 1.31 6.50
CA LYS A 126 -16.73 1.74 7.78
C LYS A 126 -15.64 1.64 8.85
N GLY A 127 -15.21 2.79 9.37
CA GLY A 127 -14.28 2.87 10.51
C GLY A 127 -12.86 3.28 10.14
N GLY A 128 -12.03 3.44 11.17
CA GLY A 128 -10.62 3.83 11.04
C GLY A 128 -10.43 5.18 10.35
N ALA A 129 -9.36 5.28 9.57
CA ALA A 129 -8.98 6.52 8.87
C ALA A 129 -10.03 6.97 7.83
N TRP A 130 -10.89 6.08 7.34
CA TRP A 130 -11.98 6.45 6.42
C TRP A 130 -13.06 7.29 7.09
N THR A 131 -13.23 7.20 8.41
CA THR A 131 -14.20 8.02 9.15
C THR A 131 -13.67 9.43 9.40
N THR A 132 -12.38 9.58 9.73
CA THR A 132 -11.79 10.87 10.11
C THR A 132 -11.11 11.60 8.95
N HIS A 133 -10.63 10.86 7.94
CA HIS A 133 -9.86 11.40 6.81
C HIS A 133 -10.29 10.79 5.45
N PRO A 134 -11.59 10.79 5.10
CA PRO A 134 -12.09 10.12 3.89
C PRO A 134 -11.44 10.62 2.60
N ALA A 135 -11.22 11.94 2.46
CA ALA A 135 -10.60 12.51 1.26
C ALA A 135 -9.14 12.06 1.09
N ALA A 136 -8.35 12.09 2.17
CA ALA A 136 -6.96 11.64 2.14
C ALA A 136 -6.86 10.13 1.84
N MET A 137 -7.79 9.34 2.37
CA MET A 137 -7.87 7.91 2.07
C MET A 137 -8.22 7.66 0.59
N HIS A 138 -9.22 8.36 0.03
CA HIS A 138 -9.59 8.23 -1.38
C HIS A 138 -8.44 8.62 -2.32
N GLN A 139 -7.73 9.70 -2.00
CA GLN A 139 -6.53 10.11 -2.72
C GLN A 139 -5.42 9.04 -2.62
N LYS A 140 -5.18 8.49 -1.43
CA LYS A 140 -4.20 7.41 -1.27
C LYS A 140 -4.53 6.20 -2.15
N VAL A 141 -5.80 5.82 -2.29
CA VAL A 141 -6.20 4.66 -3.12
C VAL A 141 -5.79 4.85 -4.57
N ILE A 142 -6.11 6.00 -5.18
CA ILE A 142 -5.74 6.25 -6.58
C ILE A 142 -4.22 6.30 -6.77
N GLU A 143 -3.49 6.87 -5.81
CA GLU A 143 -2.03 6.94 -5.85
C GLU A 143 -1.39 5.53 -5.78
N VAL A 144 -1.88 4.67 -4.89
CA VAL A 144 -1.45 3.26 -4.78
C VAL A 144 -1.69 2.53 -6.11
N TYR A 145 -2.88 2.68 -6.69
CA TYR A 145 -3.25 2.05 -7.96
C TYR A 145 -2.32 2.47 -9.11
N LEU A 146 -2.06 3.76 -9.23
CA LEU A 146 -1.21 4.30 -10.30
C LEU A 146 0.25 3.93 -10.15
N LEU A 147 0.81 4.04 -8.92
CA LEU A 147 2.20 3.69 -8.66
C LEU A 147 2.49 2.22 -8.95
N ARG A 148 1.57 1.32 -8.60
CA ARG A 148 1.70 -0.11 -8.90
C ARG A 148 1.78 -0.39 -10.40
N ARG A 149 0.92 0.27 -11.18
CA ARG A 149 0.91 0.16 -12.65
C ARG A 149 2.18 0.72 -13.27
N ALA A 150 2.67 1.85 -12.76
CA ALA A 150 3.82 2.55 -13.31
C ALA A 150 5.17 1.87 -13.00
N PHE A 151 5.28 1.20 -11.85
CA PHE A 151 6.55 0.64 -11.34
C PHE A 151 6.55 -0.88 -11.15
N ASP A 152 5.57 -1.59 -11.74
CA ASP A 152 5.49 -3.06 -11.77
C ASP A 152 5.54 -3.74 -10.38
N VAL A 153 4.71 -3.24 -9.46
CA VAL A 153 4.58 -3.81 -8.11
C VAL A 153 3.32 -4.66 -8.01
N ALA A 154 3.48 -5.97 -8.26
CA ALA A 154 2.40 -6.93 -8.50
C ALA A 154 1.66 -7.48 -7.26
N LEU A 155 2.05 -7.13 -6.02
CA LEU A 155 1.36 -7.64 -4.83
C LEU A 155 -0.07 -7.06 -4.71
N THR A 156 -1.05 -7.85 -4.27
CA THR A 156 -2.45 -7.37 -4.18
C THR A 156 -2.59 -6.23 -3.14
N PRO A 157 -3.28 -5.11 -3.45
CA PRO A 157 -3.54 -4.04 -2.50
C PRO A 157 -4.58 -4.46 -1.44
N VAL A 158 -4.49 -3.92 -0.21
CA VAL A 158 -5.50 -4.13 0.87
C VAL A 158 -6.90 -3.80 0.38
N GLU A 159 -7.00 -2.82 -0.49
CA GLU A 159 -8.24 -2.37 -1.10
C GLU A 159 -8.93 -3.45 -1.97
N GLU A 160 -8.16 -4.40 -2.53
CA GLU A 160 -8.67 -5.56 -3.28
C GLU A 160 -8.79 -6.82 -2.40
N VAL A 161 -8.02 -6.89 -1.31
CA VAL A 161 -8.13 -7.94 -0.30
C VAL A 161 -9.19 -7.49 0.70
N GLY A 162 -10.47 -7.71 0.38
CA GLY A 162 -11.59 -7.39 1.27
C GLY A 162 -11.25 -7.74 2.72
N VAL A 163 -10.98 -6.71 3.52
CA VAL A 163 -10.61 -6.91 4.92
C VAL A 163 -11.91 -7.22 5.63
N ASP A 164 -12.26 -8.50 5.71
CA ASP A 164 -13.15 -8.94 6.77
C ASP A 164 -12.47 -8.49 8.06
N ALA A 165 -13.10 -7.53 8.75
CA ALA A 165 -12.64 -7.01 10.02
C ALA A 165 -12.65 -8.16 11.03
N ALA A 166 -11.58 -8.97 11.03
CA ALA A 166 -11.27 -9.88 12.11
C ALA A 166 -10.88 -8.99 13.28
N GLU A 167 -11.85 -8.84 14.19
CA GLU A 167 -11.72 -8.47 15.59
C GLU A 167 -10.28 -8.22 16.03
N ALA A 168 -9.97 -6.95 16.29
CA ALA A 168 -8.73 -6.57 16.95
C ALA A 168 -8.60 -7.41 18.23
N ALA A 169 -7.69 -8.39 18.21
CA ALA A 169 -7.30 -9.07 19.43
C ALA A 169 -6.82 -8.01 20.43
N PRO A 170 -7.27 -8.05 21.69
CA PRO A 170 -6.92 -7.03 22.66
C PRO A 170 -5.40 -7.03 22.85
N VAL A 171 -4.83 -5.82 22.84
CA VAL A 171 -3.43 -5.60 23.24
C VAL A 171 -3.31 -6.07 24.69
N PRO A 172 -2.46 -7.07 25.02
CA PRO A 172 -2.22 -7.42 26.40
C PRO A 172 -1.54 -6.25 27.12
N ALA A 173 -2.03 -5.97 28.34
CA ALA A 173 -1.61 -4.88 29.21
C ALA A 173 -0.12 -4.95 29.60
#